data_AF-A0A1N7GVE2-F1
#
_entry.id   AF-A0A1N7GVE2-F1
#
_cell.length_a   1.000
_cell.length_b   1.000
_cell.length_c   1.000
_cell.angle_alpha   90.00
_cell.angle_beta   90.00
_cell.angle_gamma   90.00
#
_symmetry.space_group_name_H-M   'P 1'
#
loop_
_entity.id
_entity.type
_entity.pdbx_description
1 polymer ?
#
loop_
_entity_poly.entity_id
_entity_poly.type
_entity_poly.pdbx_seq_one_letter_code
_entity_poly.pdbx_strand_id
1 'polypeptide(L)' 'MNAEYGPVLDIVAENPGTTLEEITELEADHGVIDTDIPDVLSVAVSNDDLLEFDDRYWVMRKGKYRFHRYDHPET' A
#
# COMPACT_ATOMS: atom_id res chain seq x y z
N MET A 1 7.39 10.91 11.13
CA MET A 1 6.96 9.81 10.24
C MET A 1 6.37 8.75 11.13
N ASN A 2 5.10 8.39 10.93
CA ASN A 2 4.48 7.28 11.65
C ASN A 2 5.29 6.01 11.37
N ALA A 3 5.63 5.24 12.40
CA ALA A 3 6.41 4.01 12.28
C ALA A 3 5.72 2.98 11.36
N GLU A 4 4.40 3.12 11.21
CA GLU A 4 3.49 2.20 10.53
C GLU A 4 3.19 2.64 9.09
N TYR A 5 3.65 3.84 8.68
CA TYR A 5 3.51 4.32 7.29
C TYR A 5 4.35 3.50 6.31
N GLY A 6 5.55 3.07 6.72
CA GLY A 6 6.43 2.24 5.89
C GLY A 6 5.87 0.83 5.66
N PRO A 7 5.57 0.08 6.73
CA PRO A 7 4.99 -1.27 6.64
C PRO A 7 3.74 -1.36 5.74
N VAL A 8 2.77 -0.45 5.92
CA VAL A 8 1.56 -0.44 5.09
C VAL A 8 1.88 -0.25 3.60
N LEU A 9 2.84 0.61 3.27
CA LEU A 9 3.28 0.80 1.89
C LEU A 9 4.02 -0.44 1.35
N ASP A 10 4.80 -1.13 2.18
CA ASP A 10 5.47 -2.37 1.80
C ASP A 10 4.42 -3.46 1.45
N ILE A 11 3.38 -3.61 2.26
CA ILE A 11 2.30 -4.58 2.01
C ILE A 11 1.57 -4.30 0.69
N VAL A 12 1.20 -3.04 0.44
CA VAL A 12 0.52 -2.66 -0.82
C VAL A 12 1.45 -2.81 -2.02
N ALA A 13 2.75 -2.60 -1.84
CA ALA A 13 3.75 -2.82 -2.89
C ALA A 13 3.90 -4.30 -3.24
N GLU A 14 3.89 -5.19 -2.25
CA GLU A 14 3.97 -6.64 -2.42
C GLU A 14 2.66 -7.24 -2.93
N ASN A 15 1.52 -6.62 -2.62
CA ASN A 15 0.17 -7.09 -2.94
C ASN A 15 -0.64 -6.00 -3.67
N PRO A 16 -0.29 -5.63 -4.92
CA PRO A 16 -1.00 -4.57 -5.63
C PRO A 16 -2.45 -4.96 -5.92
N GLY A 17 -3.38 -4.03 -5.70
CA GLY A 17 -4.81 -4.26 -5.91
C GLY A 17 -5.47 -4.97 -4.75
N THR A 18 -4.86 -4.91 -3.57
CA THR A 18 -5.42 -5.39 -2.32
C THR A 18 -6.44 -4.39 -1.74
N THR A 19 -7.37 -4.90 -0.97
CA THR A 19 -8.42 -4.16 -0.26
C THR A 19 -7.99 -3.76 1.14
N LEU A 20 -8.73 -2.84 1.77
CA LEU A 20 -8.49 -2.44 3.17
C LEU A 20 -8.54 -3.64 4.12
N GLU A 21 -9.47 -4.55 3.90
CA GLU A 21 -9.65 -5.76 4.72
C GLU A 21 -8.41 -6.66 4.62
N GLU A 22 -7.95 -6.94 3.40
CA GLU A 22 -6.73 -7.72 3.15
C GLU A 22 -5.47 -7.04 3.70
N ILE A 23 -5.32 -5.72 3.54
CA ILE A 23 -4.18 -4.97 4.13
C ILE A 23 -4.19 -5.12 5.65
N THR A 24 -5.38 -5.04 6.27
CA THR A 24 -5.54 -5.16 7.72
C THR A 24 -5.21 -6.55 8.22
N GLU A 25 -5.62 -7.59 7.49
CA GLU A 25 -5.27 -8.98 7.80
C GLU A 25 -3.75 -9.22 7.68
N LEU A 26 -3.11 -8.67 6.64
CA LEU A 26 -1.67 -8.82 6.42
C LEU A 26 -0.84 -8.04 7.46
N GLU A 27 -1.24 -6.82 7.81
CA GLU A 27 -0.60 -6.06 8.91
C GLU A 27 -0.74 -6.78 10.26
N ALA A 28 -1.91 -7.40 10.52
CA ALA A 28 -2.14 -8.17 11.73
C ALA A 28 -1.26 -9.42 11.81
N ASP A 29 -1.04 -10.13 10.69
CA ASP A 29 -0.10 -11.26 10.61
C ASP A 29 1.35 -10.81 10.87
N HIS A 30 1.69 -9.60 10.42
CA HIS A 30 2.98 -8.95 10.68
C HIS A 30 3.13 -8.39 12.11
N GLY A 31 2.13 -8.56 12.97
CA GLY A 31 2.16 -8.17 14.39
C GLY A 31 1.89 -6.68 14.62
N VAL A 32 1.33 -5.99 13.63
CA VAL A 32 0.90 -4.59 13.72
C VAL A 32 -0.59 -4.57 14.05
N ILE A 33 -0.93 -4.13 15.26
CA ILE A 33 -2.28 -4.30 15.84
C ILE A 33 -2.95 -2.98 16.26
N ASP A 34 -2.22 -1.86 16.23
CA ASP A 34 -2.67 -0.56 16.79
C ASP A 34 -2.59 0.59 15.76
N THR A 35 -2.53 0.24 14.47
CA THR A 35 -2.49 1.21 13.37
C THR A 35 -3.88 1.56 12.89
N ASP A 36 -4.15 2.86 12.78
CA ASP A 36 -5.27 3.35 11.99
C ASP A 36 -4.92 3.27 10.49
N ILE A 37 -4.99 2.06 9.93
CA ILE A 37 -4.69 1.77 8.52
C ILE A 37 -5.46 2.70 7.56
N PRO A 38 -6.77 2.98 7.78
CA PRO A 38 -7.49 3.98 7.00
C PRO A 38 -6.83 5.37 6.97
N ASP A 39 -6.36 5.88 8.10
CA ASP A 39 -5.66 7.18 8.15
C ASP A 39 -4.33 7.12 7.37
N VAL A 40 -3.57 6.04 7.54
CA VAL A 40 -2.32 5.83 6.79
C VAL A 40 -2.55 5.81 5.29
N LEU A 41 -3.56 5.08 4.81
CA LEU A 41 -3.91 5.02 3.38
C LEU A 41 -4.37 6.38 2.86
N SER A 42 -5.19 7.11 3.63
CA SER A 42 -5.64 8.47 3.28
C SER A 42 -4.47 9.44 3.13
N VAL A 43 -3.49 9.39 4.05
CA VAL A 43 -2.26 10.18 3.97
C VAL A 43 -1.42 9.76 2.76
N ALA A 44 -1.29 8.46 2.49
CA ALA A 44 -0.52 7.96 1.35
C ALA A 44 -1.13 8.34 -0.02
N VAL A 45 -2.46 8.32 -0.13
CA VAL A 45 -3.18 8.83 -1.31
C VAL A 45 -2.96 10.35 -1.45
N SER A 46 -3.07 11.10 -0.35
CA SER A 46 -2.83 12.54 -0.33
C SER A 46 -1.40 12.92 -0.72
N ASN A 47 -0.42 12.06 -0.42
CA ASN A 47 0.98 12.23 -0.80
C ASN A 47 1.31 11.77 -2.24
N ASP A 48 0.32 11.28 -3.01
CA ASP A 48 0.49 10.58 -4.30
C ASP A 48 1.36 9.30 -4.24
N ASP A 49 1.61 8.73 -3.06
CA ASP A 49 2.38 7.49 -2.92
C ASP A 49 1.54 6.28 -3.36
N LEU A 50 0.25 6.27 -2.99
CA LEU A 50 -0.74 5.29 -3.42
C LEU A 50 -1.76 5.90 -4.40
N LEU A 51 -2.39 5.02 -5.15
CA LEU A 51 -3.61 5.30 -5.89
C LEU A 51 -4.72 4.39 -5.36
N GLU A 52 -5.83 5.00 -4.96
CA GLU A 52 -7.09 4.31 -4.70
C GLU A 52 -7.86 4.12 -6.01
N PHE A 53 -8.40 2.93 -6.22
CA PHE A 53 -9.19 2.56 -7.39
C PHE A 53 -10.49 1.86 -6.96
N ASP A 54 -11.59 2.20 -7.62
CA ASP A 54 -12.94 1.65 -7.35
C ASP A 54 -13.37 1.76 -5.87
N ASP A 55 -12.90 2.83 -5.19
CA ASP A 55 -13.13 3.13 -3.77
C ASP A 55 -12.75 1.98 -2.80
N ARG A 56 -11.93 1.03 -3.27
CA ARG A 56 -11.71 -0.26 -2.56
C ARG A 56 -10.35 -0.90 -2.76
N TYR A 57 -9.58 -0.49 -3.77
CA TYR A 57 -8.31 -1.12 -4.10
C TYR A 57 -7.17 -0.12 -4.05
N TRP A 58 -6.03 -0.54 -3.51
CA TRP A 58 -4.83 0.30 -3.43
C TRP A 58 -3.69 -0.26 -4.26
N VAL A 59 -3.01 0.63 -4.98
CA VAL A 59 -1.81 0.32 -5.76
C VAL A 59 -0.73 1.37 -5.58
N MET A 60 0.53 0.95 -5.64
CA MET A 60 1.68 1.87 -5.60
C MET A 60 1.72 2.79 -6.83
N ARG A 61 1.83 4.10 -6.60
CA ARG A 61 1.91 5.14 -7.65
C ARG A 61 3.27 5.84 -7.68
N LYS A 62 3.81 6.18 -6.52
CA LYS A 62 5.14 6.79 -6.32
C LYS A 62 5.81 6.13 -5.09
N GLY A 63 7.13 6.28 -4.96
CA GLY A 63 7.91 5.69 -3.86
C GLY A 63 9.02 4.75 -4.33
N LYS A 64 9.74 4.14 -3.37
CA LYS A 64 10.84 3.17 -3.62
C LYS A 64 10.39 1.96 -4.46
N TYR A 65 9.12 1.60 -4.38
CA TYR A 65 8.50 0.46 -5.05
C TYR A 65 7.64 0.85 -6.26
N ARG A 66 7.73 2.11 -6.71
CA ARG A 66 7.18 2.50 -8.01
C ARG A 66 7.67 1.49 -9.05
N PHE A 67 6.76 0.96 -9.85
CA PHE A 67 7.10 0.27 -11.10
C PHE A 67 8.03 1.18 -11.90
N HIS A 68 9.33 0.90 -11.85
CA HIS A 68 10.28 1.52 -12.76
C HIS A 68 9.88 0.99 -14.13
N ARG A 69 9.46 1.91 -15.00
CA ARG A 69 9.09 1.67 -16.39
C ARG A 69 9.93 0.51 -16.97
N TYR A 70 9.25 -0.57 -17.39
CA TYR A 70 9.78 -1.76 -18.08
C TYR A 70 10.70 -2.68 -17.26
N ASP A 71 10.12 -3.74 -16.69
CA ASP A 71 10.76 -5.07 -16.64
C ASP A 71 9.70 -6.19 -16.76
N HIS A 72 8.77 -6.02 -17.71
CA HIS A 72 8.04 -7.16 -18.25
C HIS A 72 8.77 -7.57 -19.53
N PRO A 73 9.46 -8.72 -19.57
CA PRO A 73 9.78 -9.33 -20.85
C PRO A 73 8.44 -9.61 -21.56
N GLU A 74 8.23 -8.95 -22.70
CA GLU A 74 7.15 -9.31 -23.61
C GLU A 74 7.32 -10.80 -23.95
N THR A 75 6.35 -11.61 -23.53
CA THR A 75 6.28 -13.04 -23.89
C THR A 75 5.47 -13.21 -25.15
#